data_AF-A0A3N5N2C9-F1
#
_entry.id   AF-A0A3N5N2C9-F1
#
_cell.length_a   1.000
_cell.length_b   1.000
_cell.length_c   1.000
_cell.angle_alpha   90.00
_cell.angle_beta   90.00
_cell.angle_gamma   90.00
#
_symmetry.space_group_name_H-M   'P 1'
#
loop_
_entity.id
_entity.type
_entity.pdbx_description
1 polymer ?
#
loop_
_entity_poly.entity_id
_entity_poly.type
_entity_poly.pdbx_seq_one_letter_code
_entity_poly.pdbx_strand_id
1 'polypeptide(L)'
;MASLLTQAIMNNPKPGFDKNGDPVLFYKAGEFPSASDPEFEVPKEARQVYRTNELPFLLRLIAPFNKRIGLPYNITAYTSAHAAKLVLLIPVLAVLLPLMRFLPTAYAWNVRRRLLYWYRQLKALERSLDSGGAQYDLAAHQAEIERIDSHVRRLRVPLYFSWQLYDLRGHIDLVRHRLAASPQEMRMAAE
;
A
#
# COMPACT_ATOMS: atom_id res chain seq x y z
N MET A 1 -18.71 14.60 -24.15
CA MET A 1 -19.53 15.75 -24.59
C MET A 1 -20.68 15.98 -23.61
N ALA A 2 -20.39 16.48 -22.41
CA ALA A 2 -21.37 17.21 -21.59
C ALA A 2 -21.02 18.70 -21.81
N SER A 3 -21.27 19.14 -23.04
CA SER A 3 -22.47 19.84 -23.48
C SER A 3 -22.34 21.31 -23.10
N LEU A 4 -22.15 22.11 -24.15
CA LEU A 4 -22.19 23.57 -24.17
C LEU A 4 -23.37 24.15 -23.36
N LEU A 5 -24.42 23.38 -23.07
CA LEU A 5 -25.52 23.75 -22.17
C LEU A 5 -25.05 24.20 -20.79
N THR A 6 -24.15 23.47 -20.13
CA THR A 6 -23.78 23.80 -18.75
C THR A 6 -22.93 25.06 -18.68
N GLN A 7 -22.08 25.29 -19.69
CA GLN A 7 -21.32 26.54 -19.86
C GLN A 7 -22.26 27.71 -20.20
N ALA A 8 -23.27 27.49 -21.03
CA ALA A 8 -24.28 28.49 -21.37
C ALA A 8 -25.14 28.87 -20.15
N ILE A 9 -25.45 27.94 -19.25
CA ILE A 9 -26.22 28.22 -18.02
C ILE A 9 -25.45 29.12 -17.05
N MET A 10 -24.13 28.95 -16.92
CA MET A 10 -23.27 29.78 -16.06
C MET A 10 -22.98 31.16 -16.66
N ASN A 11 -22.83 31.24 -17.99
CA ASN A 11 -22.41 32.47 -18.67
C ASN A 11 -23.53 33.25 -19.38
N ASN A 12 -24.71 32.65 -19.54
CA ASN A 12 -25.88 33.28 -20.15
C ASN A 12 -27.15 32.81 -19.40
N PRO A 13 -27.44 33.36 -18.21
CA PRO A 13 -28.70 33.09 -17.55
C PRO A 13 -29.79 33.59 -18.50
N LYS A 14 -30.55 32.68 -19.13
CA LYS A 14 -31.66 33.10 -19.99
C LYS A 14 -32.57 34.00 -19.15
N PRO A 15 -32.80 35.25 -19.56
CA PRO A 15 -33.66 36.15 -18.83
C PRO A 15 -35.05 35.52 -18.70
N GLY A 16 -35.82 35.88 -17.67
CA GLY A 16 -37.23 35.51 -17.55
C GLY A 16 -38.11 36.16 -18.63
N PHE A 17 -37.60 36.35 -19.84
CA PHE A 17 -38.21 37.01 -20.98
C PHE A 17 -38.09 36.11 -22.23
N ASP A 18 -39.18 35.99 -23.00
CA ASP A 18 -39.17 35.29 -24.30
C ASP A 18 -38.27 36.04 -25.32
N LYS A 19 -38.01 35.43 -26.48
CA LYS A 19 -37.30 36.03 -27.64
C LYS A 19 -37.88 37.37 -28.11
N ASN A 20 -39.11 37.68 -27.71
CA ASN A 20 -39.82 38.93 -27.99
C ASN A 20 -39.65 40.00 -26.89
N GLY A 21 -38.98 39.68 -25.78
CA GLY A 21 -38.78 40.60 -24.65
C GLY A 21 -39.94 40.63 -23.65
N ASP A 22 -40.92 39.73 -23.77
CA ASP A 22 -42.05 39.63 -22.84
C ASP A 22 -41.69 38.79 -21.61
N PRO A 23 -41.99 39.24 -20.39
CA PRO A 23 -41.73 38.46 -19.19
C PRO A 23 -42.53 37.16 -19.27
N VAL A 24 -41.87 36.02 -19.14
CA VAL A 24 -42.54 34.73 -19.11
C VAL A 24 -43.34 34.69 -17.82
N LEU A 25 -44.64 34.97 -17.93
CA LEU A 25 -45.57 34.87 -16.82
C LEU A 25 -45.37 33.49 -16.19
N PHE A 26 -45.22 33.45 -14.87
CA PHE A 26 -44.91 32.28 -14.04
C PHE A 26 -43.43 31.90 -13.84
N TYR A 27 -42.46 32.62 -14.41
CA TYR A 27 -41.04 32.44 -14.04
C TYR A 27 -40.61 33.48 -13.01
N LYS A 28 -40.36 33.06 -11.75
CA LYS A 28 -39.65 33.91 -10.79
C LYS A 28 -38.15 33.75 -10.97
N ALA A 29 -37.44 34.88 -11.04
CA ALA A 29 -35.98 34.88 -11.07
C ALA A 29 -35.43 34.12 -9.85
N GLY A 30 -34.61 33.10 -10.10
CA GLY A 30 -34.04 32.21 -9.06
C GLY A 30 -34.76 30.87 -8.87
N GLU A 31 -35.90 30.63 -9.52
CA GLU A 31 -36.61 29.33 -9.46
C GLU A 31 -36.15 28.34 -10.56
N PHE A 32 -35.28 28.77 -11.48
CA PHE A 32 -34.69 27.91 -12.50
C PHE A 32 -33.35 27.33 -12.02
N PRO A 33 -33.08 26.02 -12.18
CA PRO A 33 -33.88 24.97 -12.82
C PRO A 33 -34.96 24.37 -11.88
N SER A 34 -36.16 24.10 -12.41
CA SER A 34 -37.29 23.54 -11.64
C SER A 34 -37.58 22.08 -12.05
N ALA A 35 -38.12 21.29 -11.11
CA ALA A 35 -38.42 19.87 -11.36
C ALA A 35 -39.63 19.63 -12.28
N SER A 36 -40.43 20.68 -12.51
CA SER A 36 -41.69 20.67 -13.27
C SER A 36 -41.55 21.38 -14.61
N ASP A 37 -40.32 21.49 -15.13
CA ASP A 37 -40.04 22.11 -16.42
C ASP A 37 -40.66 21.27 -17.56
N PRO A 38 -41.54 21.84 -18.40
CA PRO A 38 -42.15 21.14 -19.52
C PRO A 38 -41.18 20.93 -20.70
N GLU A 39 -40.08 21.68 -20.79
CA GLU A 39 -39.11 21.61 -21.88
C GLU A 39 -37.97 20.61 -21.60
N PHE A 40 -37.63 20.38 -20.34
CA PHE A 40 -36.48 19.54 -19.95
C PHE A 40 -36.87 18.42 -18.99
N GLU A 41 -36.70 17.17 -19.44
CA GLU A 41 -36.88 16.01 -18.57
C GLU A 41 -35.78 15.95 -17.50
N VAL A 42 -36.19 15.92 -16.22
CA VAL A 42 -35.26 15.76 -15.11
C VAL A 42 -34.79 14.31 -15.00
N PRO A 43 -33.47 14.06 -15.06
CA PRO A 43 -32.89 12.74 -14.85
C PRO A 43 -33.37 12.13 -13.53
N LYS A 44 -33.63 10.83 -13.51
CA LYS A 44 -34.20 10.13 -12.35
C LYS A 44 -33.34 10.32 -11.09
N GLU A 45 -32.04 10.41 -11.27
CA GLU A 45 -31.02 10.60 -10.23
C GLU A 45 -31.08 12.00 -9.60
N ALA A 46 -31.49 13.02 -10.37
CA ALA A 46 -31.57 14.40 -9.90
C ALA A 46 -32.90 14.72 -9.20
N ARG A 47 -33.96 13.94 -9.46
CA ARG A 47 -35.31 14.17 -8.85
C ARG A 47 -35.29 14.18 -7.33
N GLN A 48 -34.45 13.35 -6.71
CA GLN A 48 -34.30 13.34 -5.26
C GLN A 48 -33.76 14.68 -4.76
N VAL A 49 -32.71 15.20 -5.40
CA VAL A 49 -32.09 16.48 -5.05
C VAL A 49 -33.08 17.63 -5.19
N TYR A 50 -33.86 17.65 -6.26
CA TYR A 50 -34.90 18.68 -6.44
C TYR A 50 -36.06 18.57 -5.45
N ARG A 51 -36.38 17.38 -4.94
CA ARG A 51 -37.48 17.20 -3.97
C ARG A 51 -37.04 17.55 -2.55
N THR A 52 -35.83 17.17 -2.15
CA THR A 52 -35.33 17.36 -0.77
C THR A 52 -34.42 18.57 -0.61
N ASN A 53 -34.02 19.25 -1.69
CA ASN A 53 -32.96 20.27 -1.69
C ASN A 53 -31.65 19.80 -1.02
N GLU A 54 -31.43 18.50 -0.96
CA GLU A 54 -30.29 17.88 -0.27
C GLU A 54 -29.47 17.01 -1.21
N LEU A 55 -28.15 17.00 -0.97
CA LEU A 55 -27.22 16.09 -1.63
C LEU A 55 -27.46 14.65 -1.18
N PRO A 56 -27.35 13.65 -2.07
CA PRO A 56 -27.32 12.25 -1.71
C PRO A 56 -26.38 11.97 -0.54
N PHE A 57 -26.77 11.06 0.36
CA PHE A 57 -26.04 10.77 1.60
C PHE A 57 -24.52 10.58 1.41
N LEU A 58 -24.13 9.81 0.39
CA LEU A 58 -22.72 9.56 0.07
C LEU A 58 -21.97 10.85 -0.26
N LEU A 59 -22.57 11.74 -1.06
CA LEU A 59 -21.96 13.02 -1.43
C LEU A 59 -21.80 13.91 -0.21
N ARG A 60 -22.77 13.91 0.71
CA ARG A 60 -22.68 14.66 1.98
C ARG A 60 -21.57 14.12 2.90
N LEU A 61 -21.37 12.81 2.94
CA LEU A 61 -20.31 12.18 3.73
C LEU A 61 -18.90 12.49 3.19
N ILE A 62 -18.73 12.53 1.87
CA ILE A 62 -17.41 12.77 1.23
C ILE A 62 -17.11 14.24 0.94
N ALA A 63 -18.12 15.12 0.88
CA ALA A 63 -17.96 16.56 0.62
C ALA A 63 -16.88 17.26 1.47
N PRO A 64 -16.81 17.10 2.80
CA PRO A 64 -15.77 17.76 3.61
C PRO A 64 -14.36 17.29 3.25
N PHE A 65 -14.20 16.01 2.91
CA PHE A 65 -12.94 15.42 2.48
C PHE A 65 -12.53 15.91 1.09
N ASN A 66 -13.46 15.94 0.14
CA ASN A 66 -13.22 16.42 -1.22
C ASN A 66 -12.81 17.89 -1.24
N LYS A 67 -13.41 18.73 -0.39
CA LYS A 67 -13.03 20.15 -0.24
C LYS A 67 -11.59 20.29 0.27
N ARG A 68 -11.17 19.43 1.20
CA ARG A 68 -9.79 19.44 1.75
C ARG A 68 -8.75 19.02 0.71
N ILE A 69 -9.10 18.11 -0.19
CA ILE A 69 -8.20 17.57 -1.22
C ILE A 69 -8.24 18.38 -2.52
N GLY A 70 -9.26 19.23 -2.73
CA GLY A 70 -9.40 20.04 -3.93
C GLY A 70 -9.76 19.21 -5.16
N LEU A 71 -10.62 18.20 -5.02
CA LEU A 71 -10.98 17.31 -6.13
C LEU A 71 -11.73 18.07 -7.25
N PRO A 72 -11.32 17.94 -8.52
CA PRO A 72 -12.02 18.53 -9.66
C PRO A 72 -13.46 18.02 -9.82
N TYR A 73 -14.33 18.86 -10.38
CA TYR A 73 -15.76 18.56 -10.61
C TYR A 73 -16.02 17.25 -11.38
N ASN A 74 -15.13 16.88 -12.30
CA ASN A 74 -15.23 15.65 -13.09
C ASN A 74 -15.31 14.39 -12.21
N ILE A 75 -14.61 14.40 -11.06
CA ILE A 75 -14.60 13.28 -10.12
C ILE A 75 -15.93 13.19 -9.37
N THR A 76 -16.51 14.34 -9.01
CA THR A 76 -17.83 14.42 -8.37
C THR A 76 -18.93 13.90 -9.30
N ALA A 77 -18.89 14.26 -10.59
CA ALA A 77 -19.85 13.79 -11.59
C ALA A 77 -19.75 12.28 -11.86
N TYR A 78 -18.52 11.72 -11.85
CA TYR A 78 -18.34 10.27 -11.94
C TYR A 78 -18.88 9.56 -10.69
N THR A 79 -18.61 10.13 -9.51
CA THR A 79 -19.02 9.59 -8.21
C THR A 79 -20.54 9.54 -8.07
N SER A 80 -21.27 10.56 -8.53
CA SER A 80 -22.74 10.53 -8.50
C SER A 80 -23.30 9.43 -9.39
N ALA A 81 -22.75 9.24 -10.59
CA ALA A 81 -23.17 8.17 -11.51
C ALA A 81 -22.83 6.75 -10.99
N HIS A 82 -21.77 6.63 -10.17
CA HIS A 82 -21.23 5.36 -9.69
C HIS A 82 -21.40 5.14 -8.18
N ALA A 83 -22.25 5.94 -7.53
CA ALA A 83 -22.34 6.03 -6.07
C ALA A 83 -22.53 4.64 -5.42
N ALA A 84 -23.42 3.80 -5.95
CA ALA A 84 -23.68 2.46 -5.42
C ALA A 84 -22.44 1.54 -5.43
N LYS A 85 -21.62 1.60 -6.48
CA LYS A 85 -20.39 0.80 -6.60
C LYS A 85 -19.28 1.33 -5.67
N LEU A 86 -19.20 2.66 -5.52
CA LEU A 86 -18.19 3.29 -4.68
C LEU A 86 -18.43 3.02 -3.19
N VAL A 87 -19.69 2.98 -2.73
CA VAL A 87 -20.04 2.61 -1.35
C VAL A 87 -19.49 1.24 -0.99
N LEU A 88 -19.56 0.27 -1.90
CA LEU A 88 -19.03 -1.08 -1.70
C LEU A 88 -17.50 -1.12 -1.66
N LEU A 89 -16.83 -0.18 -2.34
CA LEU A 89 -15.38 -0.12 -2.46
C LEU A 89 -14.71 0.52 -1.23
N ILE A 90 -15.42 1.42 -0.53
CA ILE A 90 -14.95 2.08 0.70
C ILE A 90 -14.49 1.08 1.78
N PRO A 91 -15.27 0.07 2.22
CA PRO A 91 -14.82 -0.88 3.23
C PRO A 91 -13.64 -1.73 2.76
N VAL A 92 -13.58 -2.07 1.47
CA VAL A 92 -12.44 -2.80 0.89
C VAL A 92 -11.16 -1.98 1.01
N LEU A 93 -11.20 -0.69 0.64
CA LEU A 93 -10.06 0.21 0.78
C LEU A 93 -9.69 0.45 2.25
N ALA A 94 -10.68 0.56 3.13
CA ALA A 94 -10.45 0.72 4.57
C ALA A 94 -9.66 -0.46 5.18
N VAL A 95 -9.81 -1.67 4.63
CA VAL A 95 -9.01 -2.85 5.01
C VAL A 95 -7.71 -2.96 4.19
N LEU A 96 -7.73 -2.60 2.93
CA LEU A 96 -6.56 -2.70 2.05
C LEU A 96 -5.45 -1.72 2.46
N LEU A 97 -5.80 -0.49 2.86
CA LEU A 97 -4.84 0.52 3.32
C LEU A 97 -3.96 0.05 4.50
N PRO A 98 -4.51 -0.47 5.61
CA PRO A 98 -3.68 -1.01 6.69
C PRO A 98 -2.91 -2.27 6.24
N LEU A 99 -3.47 -3.08 5.34
CA LEU A 99 -2.75 -4.24 4.79
C LEU A 99 -1.51 -3.81 3.99
N MET A 100 -1.62 -2.74 3.19
CA MET A 100 -0.47 -2.15 2.47
C MET A 100 0.61 -1.65 3.43
N ARG A 101 0.23 -1.08 4.58
CA ARG A 101 1.17 -0.71 5.64
C ARG A 101 1.85 -1.92 6.29
N PHE A 102 1.24 -3.11 6.23
CA PHE A 102 1.80 -4.33 6.79
C PHE A 102 2.88 -4.98 5.92
N LEU A 103 2.91 -4.71 4.61
CA LEU A 103 3.91 -5.25 3.67
C LEU A 103 5.37 -5.05 4.14
N PRO A 104 5.83 -3.82 4.43
CA PRO A 104 7.22 -3.60 4.86
C PRO A 104 7.54 -4.33 6.18
N THR A 105 6.59 -4.36 7.11
CA THR A 105 6.73 -5.07 8.40
C THR A 105 6.83 -6.57 8.20
N ALA A 106 5.97 -7.15 7.36
CA ALA A 106 5.98 -8.56 7.02
C ALA A 106 7.29 -8.96 6.31
N TYR A 107 7.77 -8.12 5.39
CA TYR A 107 9.05 -8.33 4.72
C TYR A 107 10.22 -8.36 5.73
N ALA A 108 10.28 -7.39 6.63
CA ALA A 108 11.29 -7.34 7.68
C ALA A 108 11.25 -8.59 8.58
N TRP A 109 10.06 -9.07 8.94
CA TRP A 109 9.92 -10.29 9.74
C TRP A 109 10.44 -11.54 9.03
N ASN A 110 10.14 -11.70 7.74
CA ASN A 110 10.64 -12.81 6.95
C ASN A 110 12.17 -12.83 6.89
N VAL A 111 12.79 -11.67 6.63
CA VAL A 111 14.25 -11.53 6.62
C VAL A 111 14.85 -11.86 7.99
N ARG A 112 14.28 -11.33 9.07
CA ARG A 112 14.73 -11.60 10.45
C ARG A 112 14.69 -13.09 10.79
N ARG A 113 13.59 -13.78 10.44
CA ARG A 113 13.47 -15.24 10.67
C ARG A 113 14.57 -16.01 9.93
N ARG A 114 14.87 -15.61 8.70
CA ARG A 114 15.92 -16.25 7.89
C ARG A 114 17.31 -16.01 8.45
N LEU A 115 17.62 -14.79 8.89
CA LEU A 115 18.90 -14.46 9.53
C LEU A 115 19.09 -15.28 10.83
N LEU A 116 18.07 -15.33 11.69
CA LEU A 116 18.09 -16.11 12.94
C LEU A 116 18.21 -17.62 12.70
N TYR A 117 17.69 -18.15 11.58
CA TYR A 117 17.87 -19.55 11.24
C TYR A 117 19.36 -19.88 11.01
N TRP A 118 20.06 -19.09 10.18
CA TRP A 118 21.48 -19.33 9.90
C TRP A 118 22.37 -19.05 11.11
N TYR A 119 22.03 -18.05 11.93
CA TYR A 119 22.72 -17.82 13.19
C TYR A 119 22.64 -19.04 14.12
N ARG A 120 21.46 -19.70 14.20
CA ARG A 120 21.30 -20.92 14.98
C ARG A 120 22.12 -22.09 14.42
N GLN A 121 22.20 -22.23 13.10
CA GLN A 121 23.04 -23.25 12.47
C GLN A 121 24.52 -23.03 12.80
N LEU A 122 25.00 -21.79 12.72
CA LEU A 122 26.38 -21.45 13.11
C LEU A 122 26.66 -21.75 14.58
N LYS A 123 25.77 -21.35 15.51
CA LYS A 123 25.92 -21.67 16.94
C LYS A 123 25.83 -23.18 17.22
N ALA A 124 25.06 -23.93 16.44
CA ALA A 124 25.00 -25.38 16.58
C ALA A 124 26.33 -26.03 16.16
N LEU A 125 26.94 -25.53 15.07
CA LEU A 125 28.26 -25.97 14.63
C LEU A 125 29.36 -25.58 15.63
N GLU A 126 29.34 -24.37 16.18
CA GLU A 126 30.29 -23.96 17.22
C GLU A 126 30.23 -24.90 18.44
N ARG A 127 29.01 -25.27 18.87
CA ARG A 127 28.84 -26.22 19.97
C ARG A 127 29.35 -27.62 19.64
N SER A 128 29.24 -28.08 18.40
CA SER A 128 29.79 -29.39 18.00
C SER A 128 31.32 -29.36 17.92
N LEU A 129 31.91 -28.19 17.62
CA LEU A 129 33.35 -27.99 17.69
C LEU A 129 33.87 -27.98 19.14
N ASP A 130 33.16 -27.31 20.05
CA ASP A 130 33.56 -27.23 21.45
C ASP A 130 33.36 -28.55 22.22
N SER A 131 32.43 -29.41 21.79
CA SER A 131 32.15 -30.68 22.48
C SER A 131 33.16 -31.80 22.18
N GLY A 132 34.04 -31.64 21.19
CA GLY A 132 35.26 -32.44 21.00
C GLY A 132 35.11 -33.98 21.02
N GLY A 133 33.91 -34.51 20.75
CA GLY A 133 33.62 -35.95 20.89
C GLY A 133 34.15 -36.81 19.74
N ALA A 134 34.06 -38.14 19.89
CA ALA A 134 34.54 -39.17 18.95
C ALA A 134 34.00 -39.11 17.49
N GLN A 135 33.18 -38.11 17.16
CA GLN A 135 32.62 -37.81 15.84
C GLN A 135 33.21 -36.51 15.23
N TYR A 136 34.38 -36.07 15.69
CA TYR A 136 35.07 -34.89 15.15
C TYR A 136 35.58 -35.15 13.72
N ASP A 137 34.70 -34.97 12.74
CA ASP A 137 35.05 -34.95 11.33
C ASP A 137 35.29 -33.50 10.89
N LEU A 138 36.56 -33.10 10.85
CA LEU A 138 36.99 -31.77 10.43
C LEU A 138 36.49 -31.43 9.02
N ALA A 139 36.46 -32.40 8.10
CA ALA A 139 36.04 -32.17 6.72
C ALA A 139 34.53 -31.89 6.65
N ALA A 140 33.72 -32.61 7.42
CA ALA A 140 32.29 -32.34 7.54
C ALA A 140 32.01 -30.96 8.14
N HIS A 141 32.77 -30.53 9.16
CA HIS A 141 32.59 -29.20 9.77
C HIS A 141 33.02 -28.07 8.83
N GLN A 142 34.08 -28.26 8.04
CA GLN A 142 34.50 -27.31 7.00
C GLN A 142 33.44 -27.18 5.90
N ALA A 143 32.88 -28.30 5.43
CA ALA A 143 31.80 -28.28 4.45
C ALA A 143 30.55 -27.57 4.98
N GLU A 144 30.22 -27.75 6.25
CA GLU A 144 29.05 -27.10 6.88
C GLU A 144 29.24 -25.59 7.05
N ILE A 145 30.44 -25.11 7.45
CA ILE A 145 30.75 -23.67 7.43
C ILE A 145 30.58 -23.08 6.03
N GLU A 146 31.11 -23.74 5.00
CA GLU A 146 31.04 -23.22 3.63
C GLU A 146 29.60 -23.21 3.10
N ARG A 147 28.79 -24.20 3.52
CA ARG A 147 27.34 -24.22 3.26
C ARG A 147 26.64 -23.03 3.92
N ILE A 148 26.97 -22.71 5.18
CA ILE A 148 26.38 -21.57 5.89
C ILE A 148 26.81 -20.26 5.24
N ASP A 149 28.10 -20.07 4.94
CA ASP A 149 28.63 -18.84 4.33
C ASP A 149 28.01 -18.56 2.96
N SER A 150 27.98 -19.58 2.09
CA SER A 150 27.38 -19.46 0.74
C SER A 150 25.90 -19.07 0.79
N HIS A 151 25.14 -19.54 1.77
CA HIS A 151 23.75 -19.15 1.97
C HIS A 151 23.62 -17.73 2.53
N VAL A 152 24.45 -17.36 3.51
CA VAL A 152 24.46 -16.02 4.12
C VAL A 152 24.84 -14.94 3.11
N ARG A 153 25.78 -15.22 2.21
CA ARG A 153 26.18 -14.31 1.11
C ARG A 153 25.06 -14.01 0.13
N ARG A 154 24.15 -14.97 -0.11
CA ARG A 154 23.00 -14.81 -1.01
C ARG A 154 21.80 -14.11 -0.37
N LEU A 155 21.83 -13.82 0.93
CA LEU A 155 20.74 -13.13 1.62
C LEU A 155 20.67 -11.65 1.20
N ARG A 156 19.55 -11.25 0.61
CA ARG A 156 19.19 -9.84 0.44
C ARG A 156 18.56 -9.34 1.73
N VAL A 157 19.27 -8.48 2.44
CA VAL A 157 18.82 -7.84 3.68
C VAL A 157 18.61 -6.33 3.45
N PRO A 158 17.52 -5.75 3.98
CA PRO A 158 17.35 -4.30 4.06
C PRO A 158 18.51 -3.63 4.78
N LEU A 159 18.78 -2.36 4.46
CA LEU A 159 19.85 -1.56 5.07
C LEU A 159 19.81 -1.57 6.61
N TYR A 160 18.62 -1.58 7.21
CA TYR A 160 18.44 -1.61 8.66
C TYR A 160 19.04 -2.86 9.33
N PHE A 161 19.14 -3.99 8.62
CA PHE A 161 19.69 -5.24 9.13
C PHE A 161 21.16 -5.48 8.77
N SER A 162 21.82 -4.51 8.11
CA SER A 162 23.20 -4.66 7.66
C SER A 162 24.14 -4.99 8.82
N TRP A 163 23.98 -4.34 9.97
CA TRP A 163 24.85 -4.56 11.14
C TRP A 163 24.84 -6.02 11.60
N GLN A 164 23.66 -6.64 11.64
CA GLN A 164 23.48 -8.04 12.06
C GLN A 164 24.05 -9.02 11.05
N LEU A 165 23.96 -8.67 9.76
CA LEU A 165 24.58 -9.47 8.70
C LEU A 165 26.11 -9.41 8.81
N TYR A 166 26.68 -8.22 9.05
CA TYR A 166 28.12 -8.06 9.20
C TYR A 166 28.66 -8.77 10.44
N ASP A 167 27.93 -8.71 11.56
CA ASP A 167 28.27 -9.46 12.78
C ASP A 167 28.27 -10.99 12.53
N LEU A 168 27.23 -11.51 11.86
CA LEU A 168 27.18 -12.92 11.48
C LEU A 168 28.35 -13.32 10.57
N ARG A 169 28.71 -12.49 9.60
CA ARG A 169 29.85 -12.74 8.71
C ARG A 169 31.17 -12.75 9.49
N GLY A 170 31.37 -11.79 10.39
CA GLY A 170 32.55 -11.77 11.26
C GLY A 170 32.66 -13.03 12.12
N HIS A 171 31.56 -13.50 12.70
CA HIS A 171 31.53 -14.76 13.43
C HIS A 171 31.84 -15.98 12.56
N ILE A 172 31.34 -16.03 11.32
CA ILE A 172 31.67 -17.10 10.37
C ILE A 172 33.17 -17.13 10.09
N ASP A 173 33.77 -15.97 9.82
CA ASP A 173 35.21 -15.89 9.53
C ASP A 173 36.06 -16.31 10.75
N LEU A 174 35.63 -15.95 11.97
CA LEU A 174 36.28 -16.39 13.20
C LEU A 174 36.24 -17.92 13.38
N VAL A 175 35.09 -18.56 13.14
CA VAL A 175 34.96 -20.03 13.21
C VAL A 175 35.77 -20.70 12.11
N ARG A 176 35.78 -20.13 10.90
CA ARG A 176 36.62 -20.59 9.77
C ARG A 176 38.11 -20.58 10.13
N HIS A 177 38.59 -19.50 10.75
CA HIS A 177 39.98 -19.43 11.21
C HIS A 177 40.29 -20.46 12.30
N ARG A 178 39.38 -20.67 13.26
CA ARG A 178 39.53 -21.69 14.32
C ARG A 178 39.61 -23.11 13.74
N LEU A 179 38.78 -23.42 12.74
CA LEU A 179 38.81 -24.68 11.99
C LEU A 179 40.07 -24.86 11.14
N ALA A 180 40.71 -23.78 10.70
CA ALA A 180 41.96 -23.83 9.94
C ALA A 180 43.20 -23.95 10.85
N ALA A 181 43.11 -23.52 12.11
CA ALA A 181 44.20 -23.62 13.10
C ALA A 181 44.26 -24.99 13.80
N SER A 182 43.10 -25.58 14.13
CA SER A 182 43.00 -26.92 14.76
C SER A 182 43.73 -28.08 14.02
N PRO A 183 43.84 -28.10 12.68
CA PRO A 183 44.60 -29.11 11.93
C PRO A 183 46.13 -29.03 12.15
N GLN A 184 46.66 -27.86 12.53
CA GLN A 184 48.11 -27.66 12.71
C GLN A 184 48.59 -28.21 14.06
N GLU A 185 47.82 -28.04 15.13
CA GLU A 185 48.16 -28.59 16.46
C GLU A 185 48.17 -30.13 16.47
N MET A 186 47.23 -30.78 15.76
CA MET A 186 47.20 -32.23 15.64
C MET A 186 48.33 -32.80 14.78
N ARG A 187 48.82 -32.06 13.78
CA ARG A 187 49.98 -32.48 12.96
C ARG A 187 51.30 -32.38 13.73
N MET A 188 51.47 -31.35 14.57
CA MET A 188 52.68 -31.20 15.39
C MET A 188 52.71 -32.13 16.61
N ALA A 189 51.57 -32.64 17.06
CA ALA A 189 51.52 -33.65 18.13
C ALA A 189 51.70 -35.10 17.62
N ALA A 190 51.72 -35.30 16.29
CA ALA A 190 51.87 -36.60 15.64
C ALA A 190 53.26 -36.81 15.01
N GLU A 191 54.14 -35.81 15.05
CA GLU A 191 55.58 -35.89 14.74
C GLU A 191 56.40 -35.91 16.04
#